data_AF-A0A6G0QDY1-F1
#
_entry.id   AF-A0A6G0QDY1-F1
#
_cell.length_a   1.000
_cell.length_b   1.000
_cell.length_c   1.000
_cell.angle_alpha   90.00
_cell.angle_beta   90.00
_cell.angle_gamma   90.00
#
_symmetry.space_group_name_H-M   'P 1'
#
loop_
_entity.id
_entity.type
_entity.pdbx_description
1 polymer ?
#
loop_
_entity_poly.entity_id
_entity_poly.type
_entity_poly.pdbx_seq_one_letter_code
_entity_poly.pdbx_strand_id
1 'polypeptide(L)'
;MERYSSMELELLILDGLDSGVARDALFSLVAKKSAELTTEDLCSCKVVGLLLKWVVHNSTNSTVDKVTNTFKQLNPSLLRPALLENALECFNGGDANDEKVGLLPLLVSKRIGWLKNQIEMFDKPFSWQMPDAQFSDNAKVEEFLRSPAATMTMTKGVRKFKGFQDANNYAAKWTHEAQVNASFEMEASATNADAVVVITKTRKWFDECEHTLAQYKAELDRLLEYAVKTNSSNC
;
A
#
# COMPACT_ATOMS: atom_id res chain seq x y z
N MET A 1 -10.53 18.66 9.64
CA MET A 1 -9.84 19.51 8.64
C MET A 1 -8.42 18.97 8.53
N GLU A 2 -8.13 18.22 7.48
CA GLU A 2 -6.79 17.64 7.32
C GLU A 2 -5.79 18.73 6.96
N ARG A 3 -4.64 18.75 7.65
CA ARG A 3 -3.63 19.79 7.50
C ARG A 3 -2.62 19.38 6.42
N TYR A 4 -2.50 20.19 5.38
CA TYR A 4 -1.43 20.05 4.39
C TYR A 4 -0.08 20.50 4.98
N SER A 5 0.99 19.83 4.58
CA SER A 5 2.36 20.26 4.82
C SER A 5 2.70 21.52 3.99
N SER A 6 3.81 22.18 4.34
CA SER A 6 4.31 23.34 3.57
C SER A 6 4.54 22.98 2.10
N MET A 7 5.11 21.81 1.81
CA MET A 7 5.40 21.38 0.44
C MET A 7 4.12 21.07 -0.34
N GLU A 8 3.12 20.47 0.31
CA GLU A 8 1.83 20.19 -0.33
C GLU A 8 1.09 21.47 -0.69
N LEU A 9 1.11 22.48 0.19
CA LEU A 9 0.55 23.80 -0.11
C LEU A 9 1.30 24.49 -1.24
N GLU A 10 2.63 24.41 -1.26
CA GLU A 10 3.45 24.96 -2.35
C GLU A 10 3.16 24.30 -3.70
N LEU A 11 2.94 22.97 -3.73
CA LEU A 11 2.53 22.25 -4.92
C LEU A 11 1.14 22.66 -5.43
N LEU A 12 0.18 22.85 -4.52
CA LEU A 12 -1.15 23.33 -4.87
C LEU A 12 -1.13 24.75 -5.42
N ILE A 13 -0.33 25.64 -4.81
CA ILE A 13 -0.15 27.00 -5.30
C ILE A 13 0.52 26.97 -6.68
N LEU A 14 1.58 26.18 -6.83
CA LEU A 14 2.29 26.01 -8.09
C LEU A 14 1.34 25.59 -9.23
N ASP A 15 0.42 24.66 -8.94
CA ASP A 15 -0.54 24.17 -9.92
C ASP A 15 -1.55 25.23 -10.39
N GLY A 16 -1.83 26.23 -9.55
CA GLY A 16 -2.71 27.35 -9.89
C GLY A 16 -2.01 28.58 -10.47
N LEU A 17 -0.68 28.58 -10.62
CA LEU A 17 0.07 29.71 -11.15
C LEU A 17 0.15 29.68 -12.69
N ASP A 18 -0.10 30.83 -13.30
CA ASP A 18 0.20 31.07 -14.71
C ASP A 18 1.71 30.99 -15.00
N SER A 19 2.06 30.81 -16.27
CA SER A 19 3.45 30.76 -16.69
C SER A 19 4.21 32.05 -16.36
N GLY A 20 5.43 31.90 -15.83
CA GLY A 20 6.30 33.04 -15.53
C GLY A 20 7.22 32.81 -14.33
N VAL A 21 7.95 33.85 -13.97
CA VAL A 21 9.04 33.83 -12.96
C VAL A 21 8.59 33.27 -11.61
N ALA A 22 7.37 33.60 -11.18
CA ALA A 22 6.83 33.12 -9.90
C ALA A 22 6.64 31.59 -9.90
N ARG A 23 6.10 31.04 -10.98
CA ARG A 23 5.90 29.60 -11.17
C ARG A 23 7.23 28.86 -11.22
N ASP A 24 8.19 29.37 -11.99
CA ASP A 24 9.50 28.74 -12.17
C ASP A 24 10.33 28.75 -10.87
N ALA A 25 10.25 29.84 -10.10
CA ALA A 25 10.88 29.94 -8.78
C ALA A 25 10.25 28.97 -7.77
N LEU A 26 8.92 28.87 -7.76
CA LEU A 26 8.21 27.97 -6.85
C LEU A 26 8.44 26.50 -7.19
N PHE A 27 8.44 26.15 -8.49
CA PHE A 27 8.82 24.80 -8.92
C PHE A 27 10.25 24.46 -8.49
N SER A 28 11.19 25.38 -8.68
CA SER A 28 12.58 25.19 -8.25
C SER A 28 12.71 24.94 -6.75
N LEU A 29 11.90 25.64 -5.93
CA LEU A 29 11.86 25.43 -4.48
C LEU A 29 11.30 24.04 -4.15
N VAL A 30 10.16 23.67 -4.73
CA VAL A 30 9.50 22.39 -4.49
C VAL A 30 10.35 21.22 -4.95
N ALA A 31 11.00 21.31 -6.11
CA ALA A 31 11.88 20.29 -6.64
C ALA A 31 13.09 20.05 -5.71
N LYS A 32 13.68 21.11 -5.14
CA LYS A 32 14.76 21.00 -4.16
C LYS A 32 14.31 20.29 -2.88
N LYS A 33 13.18 20.71 -2.30
CA LYS A 33 12.60 20.07 -1.12
C LYS A 33 12.31 18.58 -1.38
N SER A 34 11.71 18.27 -2.53
CA SER A 34 11.37 16.90 -2.93
C SER A 34 12.61 16.03 -3.10
N ALA A 35 13.71 16.61 -3.59
CA ALA A 35 14.98 15.91 -3.79
C ALA A 35 15.70 15.54 -2.48
N GLU A 36 15.27 16.08 -1.34
CA GLU A 36 15.80 15.79 -0.01
C GLU A 36 14.97 14.75 0.75
N LEU A 37 13.78 14.40 0.25
CA LEU A 37 12.88 13.44 0.88
C LEU A 37 13.30 11.98 0.62
N THR A 38 12.94 11.11 1.57
CA THR A 38 12.93 9.67 1.33
C THR A 38 11.82 9.29 0.35
N THR A 39 11.90 8.10 -0.24
CA THR A 39 10.84 7.57 -1.12
C THR A 39 9.50 7.45 -0.39
N GLU A 40 9.53 7.05 0.87
CA GLU A 40 8.38 6.88 1.75
C GLU A 40 7.73 8.23 2.07
N ASP A 41 8.54 9.24 2.42
CA ASP A 41 8.05 10.59 2.69
C ASP A 41 7.46 11.23 1.42
N LEU A 42 8.13 11.06 0.29
CA LEU A 42 7.68 11.56 -1.00
C LEU A 42 6.33 10.93 -1.38
N CYS A 43 6.20 9.62 -1.26
CA CYS A 43 4.96 8.90 -1.56
C CYS A 43 3.86 9.14 -0.52
N SER A 44 4.18 9.62 0.68
CA SER A 44 3.21 10.02 1.71
C SER A 44 2.54 11.36 1.42
N CYS A 45 3.13 12.19 0.56
CA CYS A 45 2.56 13.45 0.08
C CYS A 45 1.25 13.22 -0.67
N LYS A 46 0.18 13.88 -0.25
CA LYS A 46 -1.18 13.73 -0.81
C LYS A 46 -1.29 14.22 -2.24
N VAL A 47 -0.46 15.19 -2.60
CA VAL A 47 -0.44 15.83 -3.93
C VAL A 47 0.81 15.47 -4.73
N VAL A 48 1.43 14.33 -4.43
CA VAL A 48 2.63 13.82 -5.13
C VAL A 48 2.43 13.67 -6.65
N GLY A 49 1.19 13.46 -7.12
CA GLY A 49 0.86 13.46 -8.55
C GLY A 49 1.14 14.81 -9.23
N LEU A 50 0.93 15.93 -8.52
CA LEU A 50 1.28 17.27 -9.02
C LEU A 50 2.79 17.44 -9.18
N LEU A 51 3.57 16.90 -8.23
CA LEU A 51 5.02 16.91 -8.37
C LEU A 51 5.46 16.14 -9.63
N LEU A 52 4.89 14.95 -9.85
CA LEU A 52 5.18 14.14 -11.03
C LEU A 52 4.83 14.88 -12.33
N LYS A 53 3.65 15.52 -12.40
CA LYS A 53 3.26 16.42 -13.50
C LYS A 53 4.35 17.45 -13.77
N TRP A 54 4.70 18.25 -12.76
CA TRP A 54 5.64 19.35 -12.94
C TRP A 54 7.04 18.88 -13.31
N VAL A 55 7.50 17.73 -12.78
CA VAL A 55 8.79 17.14 -13.14
C VAL A 55 8.87 16.77 -14.63
N VAL A 56 7.78 16.29 -15.23
CA VAL A 56 7.78 15.92 -16.65
C VAL A 56 7.62 17.12 -17.58
N HIS A 57 6.89 18.17 -17.18
CA HIS A 57 6.71 19.38 -17.99
C HIS A 57 7.87 20.38 -17.91
N ASN A 58 8.82 20.20 -16.98
CA ASN A 58 9.94 21.12 -16.82
C ASN A 58 11.22 20.63 -17.50
N SER A 59 12.06 21.61 -17.89
CA SER A 59 13.40 21.37 -18.41
C SER A 59 14.27 20.59 -17.42
N THR A 60 15.14 19.76 -17.97
CA THR A 60 16.05 18.93 -17.19
C THR A 60 17.10 19.78 -16.48
N ASN A 61 17.29 19.54 -15.19
CA ASN A 61 18.42 20.03 -14.39
C ASN A 61 18.73 18.99 -13.31
N SER A 62 19.87 19.10 -12.64
CA SER A 62 20.33 18.11 -11.65
C SER A 62 19.32 17.80 -10.53
N THR A 63 18.50 18.77 -10.15
CA THR A 63 17.45 18.59 -9.13
C THR A 63 16.26 17.83 -9.69
N VAL A 64 15.81 18.21 -10.89
CA VAL A 64 14.69 17.55 -11.58
C VAL A 64 15.07 16.11 -11.96
N ASP A 65 16.32 15.88 -12.35
CA ASP A 65 16.86 14.53 -12.61
C ASP A 65 16.88 13.67 -11.37
N LYS A 66 17.28 14.23 -10.22
CA LYS A 66 17.27 13.51 -8.95
C LYS A 66 15.85 13.07 -8.60
N VAL A 67 14.87 13.97 -8.68
CA VAL A 67 13.45 13.63 -8.43
C VAL A 67 12.91 12.63 -9.46
N THR A 68 13.25 12.80 -10.74
CA THR A 68 12.89 11.86 -11.82
C THR A 68 13.42 10.47 -11.54
N ASN A 69 14.69 10.36 -11.13
CA ASN A 69 15.32 9.09 -10.80
C ASN A 69 14.71 8.44 -9.55
N THR A 70 14.31 9.23 -8.55
CA THR A 70 13.54 8.74 -7.41
C THR A 70 12.25 8.07 -7.89
N PHE A 71 11.45 8.72 -8.75
CA PHE A 71 10.25 8.12 -9.32
C PHE A 71 10.56 6.83 -10.10
N LYS A 72 11.59 6.84 -10.96
CA LYS A 72 12.02 5.66 -11.72
C LYS A 72 12.38 4.48 -10.81
N GLN A 73 12.87 4.72 -9.60
CA GLN A 73 13.31 3.69 -8.67
C GLN A 73 12.23 3.28 -7.65
N LEU A 74 11.05 3.91 -7.66
CA LEU A 74 9.99 3.60 -6.72
C LEU A 74 9.59 2.13 -6.75
N ASN A 75 9.37 1.59 -5.55
CA ASN A 75 8.72 0.31 -5.37
C ASN A 75 7.29 0.41 -5.92
N PRO A 76 6.86 -0.50 -6.82
CA PRO A 76 5.51 -0.49 -7.36
C PRO A 76 4.39 -0.53 -6.31
N SER A 77 4.65 -1.03 -5.09
CA SER A 77 3.68 -0.98 -3.98
C SER A 77 3.38 0.44 -3.49
N LEU A 78 4.32 1.37 -3.66
CA LEU A 78 4.19 2.78 -3.26
C LEU A 78 3.54 3.65 -4.33
N LEU A 79 3.38 3.14 -5.56
CA LEU A 79 2.66 3.80 -6.65
C LEU A 79 1.14 3.67 -6.45
N ARG A 80 0.63 4.34 -5.42
CA ARG A 80 -0.79 4.30 -5.05
C ARG A 80 -1.69 4.82 -6.19
N PRO A 81 -2.95 4.33 -6.31
CA PRO A 81 -3.88 4.79 -7.34
C PRO A 81 -3.97 6.31 -7.44
N ALA A 82 -4.10 7.01 -6.31
CA ALA A 82 -4.20 8.46 -6.26
C ALA A 82 -2.96 9.21 -6.80
N LEU A 83 -1.76 8.61 -6.73
CA LEU A 83 -0.56 9.19 -7.34
C LEU A 83 -0.68 9.14 -8.87
N LEU A 84 -1.14 8.01 -9.40
CA LEU A 84 -1.28 7.78 -10.83
C LEU A 84 -2.49 8.52 -11.40
N GLU A 85 -3.65 8.52 -10.77
CA GLU A 85 -4.86 9.22 -11.25
C GLU A 85 -4.61 10.73 -11.42
N ASN A 86 -4.05 11.39 -10.41
CA ASN A 86 -3.68 12.81 -10.49
C ASN A 86 -2.65 13.06 -11.58
N ALA A 87 -1.70 12.14 -11.78
CA ALA A 87 -0.76 12.23 -12.87
C ALA A 87 -1.52 12.12 -14.21
N LEU A 88 -2.25 11.04 -14.45
CA LEU A 88 -2.99 10.74 -15.68
C LEU A 88 -3.87 11.90 -16.16
N GLU A 89 -4.60 12.57 -15.27
CA GLU A 89 -5.40 13.75 -15.59
C GLU A 89 -4.55 14.93 -16.08
N CYS A 90 -3.35 15.10 -15.51
CA CYS A 90 -2.44 16.19 -15.82
C CYS A 90 -1.63 15.99 -17.11
N PHE A 91 -1.41 14.74 -17.55
CA PHE A 91 -0.63 14.44 -18.76
C PHE A 91 -1.42 14.57 -20.08
N ASN A 92 -2.74 14.77 -20.02
CA ASN A 92 -3.56 15.05 -21.22
C ASN A 92 -3.38 16.49 -21.75
N GLY A 93 -2.67 17.36 -21.04
CA GLY A 93 -2.27 18.68 -21.51
C GLY A 93 -0.93 18.60 -22.23
N GLY A 94 -0.94 18.65 -23.56
CA GLY A 94 0.26 18.55 -24.39
C GLY A 94 1.30 19.61 -24.06
N ASP A 95 2.45 19.17 -23.54
CA ASP A 95 3.78 19.80 -23.59
C ASP A 95 4.72 19.01 -22.65
N ALA A 96 4.75 17.68 -22.77
CA ALA A 96 5.70 16.87 -22.02
C ALA A 96 7.10 17.03 -22.63
N ASN A 97 8.13 17.16 -21.80
CA ASN A 97 9.52 17.14 -22.28
C ASN A 97 9.84 15.78 -22.89
N ASP A 98 10.26 15.75 -24.16
CA ASP A 98 10.57 14.54 -24.95
C ASP A 98 11.48 13.53 -24.21
N GLU A 99 12.42 14.00 -23.38
CA GLU A 99 13.31 13.15 -22.59
C GLU A 99 12.60 12.40 -21.45
N LYS A 100 11.43 12.89 -21.02
CA LYS A 100 10.69 12.44 -19.83
C LYS A 100 9.30 11.89 -20.16
N VAL A 101 8.88 11.94 -21.44
CA VAL A 101 7.63 11.32 -21.94
C VAL A 101 7.52 9.85 -21.51
N GLY A 102 8.64 9.12 -21.41
CA GLY A 102 8.67 7.72 -21.00
C GLY A 102 8.48 7.46 -19.50
N LEU A 103 8.49 8.47 -18.63
CA LEU A 103 8.42 8.28 -17.18
C LEU A 103 7.07 7.71 -16.74
N LEU A 104 5.97 8.33 -17.17
CA LEU A 104 4.64 7.88 -16.79
C LEU A 104 4.31 6.47 -17.33
N PRO A 105 4.55 6.14 -18.62
CA PRO A 105 4.43 4.77 -19.11
C PRO A 105 5.24 3.75 -18.31
N LEU A 106 6.46 4.10 -17.88
CA LEU A 106 7.29 3.25 -17.03
C LEU A 106 6.63 2.98 -15.67
N LEU A 107 6.11 4.02 -15.00
CA LEU A 107 5.44 3.89 -13.71
C LEU A 107 4.17 3.06 -13.81
N VAL A 108 3.36 3.29 -14.85
CA VAL A 108 2.14 2.52 -15.14
C VAL A 108 2.48 1.05 -15.37
N SER A 109 3.49 0.76 -16.22
CA SER A 109 3.93 -0.61 -16.50
C SER A 109 4.39 -1.35 -15.24
N LYS A 110 5.19 -0.68 -14.40
CA LYS A 110 5.62 -1.20 -13.10
C LYS A 110 4.44 -1.54 -12.18
N ARG A 111 3.46 -0.64 -12.08
CA ARG A 111 2.26 -0.85 -11.25
C ARG A 111 1.41 -2.00 -11.77
N ILE A 112 1.19 -2.09 -13.09
CA ILE A 112 0.49 -3.21 -13.73
C ILE A 112 1.15 -4.55 -13.40
N GLY A 113 2.49 -4.63 -13.54
CA GLY A 113 3.23 -5.85 -13.21
C GLY A 113 3.05 -6.28 -11.75
N TRP A 114 3.11 -5.32 -10.84
CA TRP A 114 2.89 -5.58 -9.41
C TRP A 114 1.45 -6.01 -9.11
N LEU A 115 0.44 -5.33 -9.68
CA LEU A 115 -0.98 -5.67 -9.50
C LEU A 115 -1.27 -7.09 -9.98
N LYS A 116 -0.74 -7.51 -11.12
CA LYS A 116 -0.91 -8.89 -11.61
C LYS A 116 -0.40 -9.93 -10.61
N ASN A 117 0.79 -9.69 -10.04
CA ASN A 117 1.35 -10.57 -9.01
C ASN A 117 0.50 -10.59 -7.74
N GLN A 118 0.00 -9.43 -7.29
CA GLN A 118 -0.87 -9.36 -6.11
C GLN A 118 -2.22 -10.07 -6.35
N ILE A 119 -2.84 -9.85 -7.52
CA ILE A 119 -4.09 -10.51 -7.90
C ILE A 119 -3.90 -12.03 -7.90
N GLU A 120 -2.83 -12.55 -8.52
CA GLU A 120 -2.54 -13.99 -8.52
C GLU A 120 -2.39 -14.57 -7.09
N MET A 121 -1.83 -13.79 -6.17
CA MET A 121 -1.71 -14.21 -4.77
C MET A 121 -3.06 -14.31 -4.04
N PHE A 122 -3.96 -13.34 -4.28
CA PHE A 122 -5.25 -13.22 -3.58
C PHE A 122 -6.41 -13.92 -4.30
N ASP A 123 -6.33 -14.19 -5.61
CA ASP A 123 -7.38 -14.81 -6.43
C ASP A 123 -7.42 -16.34 -6.22
N LYS A 124 -7.63 -16.72 -4.96
CA LYS A 124 -7.70 -18.10 -4.51
C LYS A 124 -9.03 -18.35 -3.81
N PRO A 125 -9.60 -19.56 -3.94
CA PRO A 125 -10.78 -19.92 -3.19
C PRO A 125 -10.51 -19.89 -1.69
N PHE A 126 -11.59 -19.73 -0.91
CA PHE A 126 -11.52 -19.65 0.54
C PHE A 126 -10.70 -20.79 1.17
N SER A 127 -9.81 -20.40 2.08
CA SER A 127 -9.04 -21.28 2.93
C SER A 127 -8.88 -20.65 4.31
N TRP A 128 -8.81 -21.48 5.35
CA TRP A 128 -8.43 -21.04 6.70
C TRP A 128 -6.94 -20.70 6.82
N GLN A 129 -6.18 -20.88 5.75
CA GLN A 129 -4.76 -20.57 5.74
C GLN A 129 -4.53 -19.06 5.66
N MET A 130 -3.72 -18.53 6.58
CA MET A 130 -3.27 -17.15 6.59
C MET A 130 -1.74 -17.14 6.46
N PRO A 131 -1.19 -17.22 5.22
CA PRO A 131 0.23 -17.56 4.98
C PRO A 131 1.22 -16.60 5.65
N ASP A 132 0.86 -15.33 5.72
CA ASP A 132 1.71 -14.26 6.24
C ASP A 132 1.34 -13.87 7.69
N ALA A 133 0.49 -14.66 8.36
CA ALA A 133 0.10 -14.43 9.74
C ALA A 133 1.32 -14.33 10.66
N GLN A 134 1.30 -13.38 11.58
CA GLN A 134 2.36 -13.22 12.60
C GLN A 134 1.76 -13.31 14.00
N PHE A 135 2.45 -14.04 14.89
CA PHE A 135 2.05 -14.16 16.29
C PHE A 135 3.28 -14.20 17.20
N SER A 136 3.69 -13.03 17.67
CA SER A 136 4.99 -12.82 18.34
C SER A 136 5.14 -13.53 19.69
N ASP A 137 4.03 -13.82 20.39
CA ASP A 137 4.08 -14.45 21.72
C ASP A 137 4.24 -15.97 21.68
N ASN A 138 3.85 -16.63 20.58
CA ASN A 138 3.88 -18.09 20.49
C ASN A 138 4.01 -18.61 19.04
N ALA A 139 5.17 -19.17 18.71
CA ALA A 139 5.46 -19.72 17.39
C ALA A 139 4.52 -20.86 16.95
N LYS A 140 3.97 -21.66 17.89
CA LYS A 140 3.00 -22.72 17.54
C LYS A 140 1.64 -22.14 17.17
N VAL A 141 1.26 -21.01 17.77
CA VAL A 141 0.07 -20.26 17.36
C VAL A 141 0.29 -19.68 15.97
N GLU A 142 1.46 -19.09 15.71
CA GLU A 142 1.82 -18.60 14.36
C GLU A 142 1.76 -19.72 13.30
N GLU A 143 2.37 -20.87 13.57
CA GLU A 143 2.33 -22.05 12.69
C GLU A 143 0.88 -22.51 12.45
N PHE A 144 0.05 -22.56 13.49
CA PHE A 144 -1.36 -22.88 13.36
C PHE A 144 -2.10 -21.87 12.47
N LEU A 145 -1.85 -20.56 12.65
CA LEU A 145 -2.49 -19.52 11.84
C LEU A 145 -2.14 -19.67 10.34
N ARG A 146 -0.90 -20.05 10.05
CA ARG A 146 -0.40 -20.36 8.70
C ARG A 146 -0.81 -21.73 8.15
N SER A 147 -1.51 -22.55 8.92
CA SER A 147 -2.00 -23.87 8.50
C SER A 147 -3.44 -23.81 7.94
N PRO A 148 -3.97 -24.87 7.29
CA PRO A 148 -5.37 -24.91 6.86
C PRO A 148 -6.36 -25.28 7.98
N ALA A 149 -5.89 -25.54 9.20
CA ALA A 149 -6.78 -25.90 10.32
C ALA A 149 -7.60 -24.68 10.77
N ALA A 150 -8.89 -24.87 11.04
CA ALA A 150 -9.80 -23.80 11.46
C ALA A 150 -9.65 -23.43 12.95
N THR A 151 -9.32 -24.41 13.79
CA THR A 151 -9.28 -24.27 15.25
C THR A 151 -8.05 -24.94 15.85
N MET A 152 -7.51 -24.39 16.95
CA MET A 152 -6.47 -25.02 17.77
C MET A 152 -6.77 -24.86 19.25
N THR A 153 -6.54 -25.92 20.03
CA THR A 153 -6.57 -25.85 21.50
C THR A 153 -5.16 -25.72 22.06
N MET A 154 -4.89 -24.63 22.77
CA MET A 154 -3.66 -24.40 23.52
C MET A 154 -3.65 -25.22 24.80
N THR A 155 -3.17 -26.46 24.69
CA THR A 155 -2.91 -27.32 25.85
C THR A 155 -1.58 -26.98 26.51
N LYS A 156 -1.25 -27.65 27.64
CA LYS A 156 0.02 -27.45 28.38
C LYS A 156 1.28 -27.49 27.52
N GLY A 157 1.28 -28.25 26.41
CA GLY A 157 2.41 -28.33 25.49
C GLY A 157 2.55 -27.13 24.53
N VAL A 158 1.55 -26.28 24.45
CA VAL A 158 1.54 -25.03 23.66
C VAL A 158 1.76 -23.84 24.58
N ARG A 159 0.98 -23.75 25.66
CA ARG A 159 1.12 -22.74 26.71
C ARG A 159 0.53 -23.29 28.00
N LYS A 160 1.24 -23.12 29.12
CA LYS A 160 0.75 -23.52 30.43
C LYS A 160 0.09 -22.34 31.12
N PHE A 161 -1.22 -22.43 31.35
CA PHE A 161 -1.98 -21.43 32.10
C PHE A 161 -1.99 -21.75 33.59
N LYS A 162 -1.99 -20.71 34.44
CA LYS A 162 -2.06 -20.86 35.91
C LYS A 162 -3.46 -21.25 36.40
N GLY A 163 -4.49 -21.01 35.59
CA GLY A 163 -5.89 -21.28 35.88
C GLY A 163 -6.80 -20.61 34.86
N PHE A 164 -8.11 -20.79 35.01
CA PHE A 164 -9.09 -20.27 34.05
C PHE A 164 -9.00 -18.76 33.86
N GLN A 165 -8.81 -17.99 34.94
CA GLN A 165 -8.67 -16.54 34.86
C GLN A 165 -7.46 -16.11 34.02
N ASP A 166 -6.33 -16.82 34.12
CA ASP A 166 -5.13 -16.54 33.34
C ASP A 166 -5.34 -16.85 31.84
N ALA A 167 -6.00 -17.97 31.54
CA ALA A 167 -6.44 -18.31 30.19
C ALA A 167 -7.41 -17.26 29.61
N ASN A 168 -8.38 -16.81 30.40
CA ASN A 168 -9.37 -15.84 29.97
C ASN A 168 -8.76 -14.46 29.70
N ASN A 169 -7.85 -14.00 30.56
CA ASN A 169 -7.12 -12.76 30.35
C ASN A 169 -6.25 -12.83 29.07
N TYR A 170 -5.62 -13.98 28.82
CA TYR A 170 -4.84 -14.21 27.61
C TYR A 170 -5.72 -14.15 26.35
N ALA A 171 -6.86 -14.84 26.37
CA ALA A 171 -7.82 -14.85 25.29
C ALA A 171 -8.37 -13.45 24.98
N ALA A 172 -8.77 -12.70 26.01
CA ALA A 172 -9.27 -11.33 25.87
C ALA A 172 -8.20 -10.39 25.30
N LYS A 173 -6.95 -10.49 25.77
CA LYS A 173 -5.84 -9.68 25.25
C LYS A 173 -5.70 -9.84 23.73
N TRP A 174 -5.54 -11.07 23.26
CA TRP A 174 -5.25 -11.34 21.83
C TRP A 174 -6.46 -11.18 20.91
N THR A 175 -7.67 -11.27 21.45
CA THR A 175 -8.89 -10.96 20.69
C THR A 175 -9.01 -9.46 20.43
N HIS A 176 -8.46 -8.61 21.29
CA HIS A 176 -8.52 -7.15 21.15
C HIS A 176 -7.28 -6.50 20.53
N GLU A 177 -6.11 -7.15 20.62
CA GLU A 177 -4.89 -6.65 19.99
C GLU A 177 -4.97 -6.66 18.46
N ALA A 178 -4.20 -5.78 17.82
CA ALA A 178 -4.10 -5.74 16.36
C ALA A 178 -3.51 -7.06 15.86
N GLN A 179 -4.27 -7.75 15.01
CA GLN A 179 -3.87 -9.02 14.42
C GLN A 179 -3.19 -8.74 13.06
N VAL A 180 -1.95 -9.18 12.90
CA VAL A 180 -1.13 -8.88 11.72
C VAL A 180 -1.29 -10.01 10.70
N ASN A 181 -1.88 -9.69 9.54
CA ASN A 181 -2.17 -10.64 8.46
C ASN A 181 -2.93 -11.89 8.93
N ALA A 182 -3.78 -11.72 9.94
CA ALA A 182 -4.54 -12.82 10.51
C ALA A 182 -5.90 -12.33 11.01
N SER A 183 -6.86 -13.26 11.11
CA SER A 183 -8.07 -13.04 11.87
C SER A 183 -8.48 -14.27 12.66
N PHE A 184 -8.62 -14.12 13.97
CA PHE A 184 -9.02 -15.17 14.90
C PHE A 184 -9.69 -14.58 16.15
N GLU A 185 -10.43 -15.43 16.83
CA GLU A 185 -10.95 -15.21 18.17
C GLU A 185 -10.30 -16.23 19.12
N MET A 186 -10.22 -15.87 20.40
CA MET A 186 -9.75 -16.76 21.44
C MET A 186 -10.77 -16.85 22.57
N GLU A 187 -11.00 -18.05 23.06
CA GLU A 187 -11.89 -18.31 24.19
C GLU A 187 -11.20 -19.21 25.21
N ALA A 188 -11.31 -18.85 26.49
CA ALA A 188 -10.85 -19.72 27.55
C ALA A 188 -11.87 -20.83 27.82
N SER A 189 -11.37 -22.04 28.01
CA SER A 189 -12.16 -23.19 28.42
C SER A 189 -11.42 -24.03 29.45
N ALA A 190 -12.11 -25.03 30.01
CA ALA A 190 -11.51 -26.00 30.91
C ALA A 190 -11.68 -27.40 30.35
N THR A 191 -10.57 -28.11 30.18
CA THR A 191 -10.54 -29.48 29.67
C THR A 191 -9.84 -30.36 30.70
N ASN A 192 -10.52 -31.38 31.24
CA ASN A 192 -9.97 -32.29 32.25
C ASN A 192 -9.34 -31.57 33.46
N ALA A 193 -10.03 -30.55 33.98
CA ALA A 193 -9.58 -29.65 35.06
C ALA A 193 -8.37 -28.74 34.74
N ASP A 194 -7.83 -28.78 33.52
CA ASP A 194 -6.82 -27.84 33.06
C ASP A 194 -7.46 -26.67 32.30
N ALA A 195 -7.04 -25.45 32.63
CA ALA A 195 -7.38 -24.27 31.85
C ALA A 195 -6.66 -24.29 30.50
N VAL A 196 -7.41 -24.10 29.43
CA VAL A 196 -6.91 -24.04 28.05
C VAL A 196 -7.51 -22.83 27.33
N VAL A 197 -6.92 -22.48 26.19
CA VAL A 197 -7.48 -21.47 25.28
C VAL A 197 -7.73 -22.13 23.94
N VAL A 198 -8.93 -21.96 23.40
CA VAL A 198 -9.28 -22.37 22.04
C VAL A 198 -9.12 -21.15 21.15
N ILE A 199 -8.38 -21.29 20.07
CA ILE A 199 -8.21 -20.28 19.04
C ILE A 199 -9.03 -20.73 17.82
N THR A 200 -9.93 -19.87 17.36
CA THR A 200 -10.77 -20.11 16.19
C THR A 200 -10.50 -19.04 15.16
N LYS A 201 -10.11 -19.43 13.95
CA LYS A 201 -9.92 -18.49 12.86
C LYS A 201 -11.26 -17.93 12.41
N THR A 202 -11.26 -16.67 12.00
CA THR A 202 -12.46 -16.06 11.42
C THR A 202 -12.29 -15.87 9.92
N ARG A 203 -13.42 -15.68 9.22
CA ARG A 203 -13.42 -15.38 7.78
C ARG A 203 -12.96 -13.95 7.47
N LYS A 204 -12.91 -13.05 8.47
CA LYS A 204 -12.66 -11.62 8.26
C LYS A 204 -11.39 -11.31 7.47
N TRP A 205 -10.29 -12.02 7.72
CA TRP A 205 -9.06 -11.83 6.95
C TRP A 205 -9.26 -12.16 5.46
N PHE A 206 -9.95 -13.24 5.15
CA PHE A 206 -10.26 -13.60 3.77
C PHE A 206 -11.20 -12.58 3.12
N ASP A 207 -12.23 -12.11 3.84
CA ASP A 207 -13.15 -11.09 3.31
C ASP A 207 -12.41 -9.75 3.04
N GLU A 208 -11.44 -9.37 3.88
CA GLU A 208 -10.55 -8.23 3.65
C GLU A 208 -9.63 -8.44 2.43
N CYS A 209 -9.13 -9.66 2.23
CA CYS A 209 -8.41 -10.04 1.01
C CYS A 209 -9.30 -9.95 -0.24
N GLU A 210 -10.56 -10.42 -0.19
CA GLU A 210 -11.50 -10.33 -1.31
C GLU A 210 -11.82 -8.87 -1.66
N HIS A 211 -12.01 -8.02 -0.65
CA HIS A 211 -12.22 -6.59 -0.87
C HIS A 211 -10.99 -5.94 -1.53
N THR A 212 -9.79 -6.24 -1.04
CA THR A 212 -8.52 -5.74 -1.60
C THR A 212 -8.32 -6.24 -3.04
N LEU A 213 -8.66 -7.50 -3.32
CA LEU A 213 -8.61 -8.10 -4.65
C LEU A 213 -9.53 -7.37 -5.63
N ALA A 214 -10.75 -7.03 -5.22
CA ALA A 214 -11.68 -6.26 -6.04
C ALA A 214 -11.11 -4.87 -6.40
N GLN A 215 -10.48 -4.19 -5.43
CA GLN A 215 -9.81 -2.90 -5.67
C GLN A 215 -8.65 -3.04 -6.65
N TYR A 216 -7.81 -4.08 -6.52
CA TYR A 216 -6.70 -4.32 -7.45
C TYR A 216 -7.16 -4.66 -8.86
N LYS A 217 -8.23 -5.44 -9.02
CA LYS A 217 -8.83 -5.73 -10.35
C LYS A 217 -9.33 -4.43 -11.00
N ALA A 218 -10.07 -3.61 -10.26
CA ALA A 218 -10.57 -2.33 -10.77
C ALA A 218 -9.46 -1.30 -11.09
N GLU A 219 -8.36 -1.30 -10.32
CA GLU A 219 -7.17 -0.49 -10.64
C GLU A 219 -6.48 -0.99 -11.92
N LEU A 220 -6.29 -2.30 -12.04
CA LEU A 220 -5.64 -2.92 -13.20
C LEU A 220 -6.39 -2.60 -14.50
N ASP A 221 -7.71 -2.73 -14.51
CA ASP A 221 -8.53 -2.43 -15.69
C ASP A 221 -8.36 -0.98 -16.14
N ARG A 222 -8.39 -0.03 -15.21
CA ARG A 222 -8.18 1.41 -15.50
C ARG A 222 -6.79 1.70 -16.07
N LEU A 223 -5.74 1.07 -15.52
CA LEU A 223 -4.38 1.26 -16.02
C LEU A 223 -4.17 0.62 -17.40
N LEU A 224 -4.83 -0.52 -17.67
CA LEU A 224 -4.80 -1.15 -18.99
C LEU A 224 -5.53 -0.30 -20.04
N GLU A 225 -6.68 0.27 -19.71
CA GLU A 225 -7.38 1.22 -20.60
C GLU A 225 -6.50 2.42 -20.95
N TYR A 226 -5.79 2.98 -19.96
CA TYR A 226 -4.84 4.06 -20.21
C TYR A 226 -3.71 3.62 -21.16
N ALA A 227 -3.07 2.48 -20.89
CA ALA A 227 -1.97 1.98 -21.70
C ALA A 227 -2.38 1.74 -23.17
N VAL A 228 -3.62 1.29 -23.41
CA VAL A 228 -4.17 1.14 -24.77
C VAL A 228 -4.34 2.50 -25.45
N LYS A 229 -4.95 3.49 -24.78
CA LYS A 229 -5.16 4.84 -25.32
C LYS A 229 -3.86 5.52 -25.71
N THR A 230 -2.82 5.40 -24.88
CA THR A 230 -1.49 5.98 -25.19
C THR A 230 -0.80 5.31 -26.37
N ASN A 231 -0.98 4.00 -26.55
CA ASN A 231 -0.40 3.29 -27.70
C ASN A 231 -1.11 3.63 -29.01
N SER A 232 -2.44 3.83 -28.97
CA SER A 232 -3.22 4.23 -30.16
C SER A 232 -3.03 5.69 -30.59
N SER A 233 -2.55 6.56 -29.70
CA SER A 233 -2.31 7.98 -30.01
C SER A 233 -0.94 8.26 -30.63
N ASN A 234 -0.07 7.24 -30.70
CA ASN A 234 1.29 7.31 -31.25
C ASN A 234 1.41 6.59 -32.63
N CYS A 235 0.28 6.33 -33.31
CA CYS A 235 0.22 5.75 -34.66
C CYS A 235 -0.41 6.73 -35.64
#